data_AF-A0A7R9FGR5-F1
#
_entry.id   AF-A0A7R9FGR5-F1
#
_cell.length_a   1.000
_cell.length_b   1.000
_cell.length_c   1.000
_cell.angle_alpha   90.00
_cell.angle_beta   90.00
_cell.angle_gamma   90.00
#
_symmetry.space_group_name_H-M   'P 1'
#
loop_
_entity.id
_entity.type
_entity.pdbx_description
1 polymer ?
#
loop_
_entity_poly.entity_id
_entity_poly.type
_entity_poly.pdbx_seq_one_letter_code
_entity_poly.pdbx_strand_id
1 'polypeptide(L)'
;MSPHHHKDTKQRNARSKKKSQTDSHTDTLTGPDILLGSLRNVGRVVYAKRDPVSGNFEHDPYDITSQFSNEARNFSSLLHENYINMFSNATDVMEATEEMSTADIVLSHPTPQELLSELGLSIAVAGIMIANKKPVKKWQPLTMSREHKLYLKTFERSLETKAMFKEHSRGMDTGQFMDYLGFEEFIKNNSQLSRSVTQHNSTSSDDLLANEACDMFTIEDDDTF
;
A
#
# COMPACT_ATOMS: atom_id res chain seq x y z
N MET A 1 -76.56 -19.62 21.12
CA MET A 1 -76.79 -19.90 19.70
C MET A 1 -75.78 -19.10 18.89
N SER A 2 -74.79 -19.78 18.31
CA SER A 2 -73.99 -19.29 17.16
C SER A 2 -74.87 -19.25 15.90
N PRO A 3 -74.51 -18.51 14.82
CA PRO A 3 -73.50 -18.96 13.83
C PRO A 3 -72.59 -17.82 13.27
N HIS A 4 -71.27 -17.99 13.16
CA HIS A 4 -70.46 -18.57 12.06
C HIS A 4 -70.47 -17.86 10.68
N HIS A 5 -69.38 -17.13 10.36
CA HIS A 5 -68.68 -17.09 9.05
C HIS A 5 -67.24 -16.57 9.27
N HIS A 6 -66.23 -17.45 9.28
CA HIS A 6 -65.22 -17.72 8.22
C HIS A 6 -64.37 -16.50 7.82
N LYS A 7 -63.21 -16.31 8.47
CA LYS A 7 -61.82 -16.63 8.02
C LYS A 7 -61.39 -15.90 6.74
N ASP A 8 -60.33 -15.09 6.83
CA ASP A 8 -59.07 -15.38 6.15
C ASP A 8 -57.93 -14.46 6.62
N THR A 9 -57.07 -15.04 7.45
CA THR A 9 -55.80 -14.50 7.93
C THR A 9 -54.74 -14.72 6.84
N LYS A 10 -54.34 -13.67 6.14
CA LYS A 10 -53.29 -13.78 5.10
C LYS A 10 -51.91 -13.64 5.74
N GLN A 11 -51.39 -14.76 6.22
CA GLN A 11 -49.95 -14.96 6.47
C GLN A 11 -49.16 -14.68 5.19
N ARG A 12 -48.18 -13.77 5.25
CA ARG A 12 -47.14 -13.65 4.21
C ARG A 12 -45.79 -14.03 4.81
N ASN A 13 -45.55 -15.32 4.73
CA ASN A 13 -44.28 -16.05 4.66
C ASN A 13 -43.00 -15.21 4.80
N ALA A 14 -42.38 -15.32 5.99
CA ALA A 14 -40.96 -15.14 6.17
C ALA A 14 -40.20 -16.18 5.32
N ARG A 15 -39.64 -15.75 4.20
CA ARG A 15 -38.74 -16.58 3.38
C ARG A 15 -37.32 -16.34 3.89
N SER A 16 -36.91 -17.14 4.88
CA SER A 16 -35.52 -17.31 5.28
C SER A 16 -34.70 -17.73 4.07
N LYS A 17 -33.96 -16.78 3.48
CA LYS A 17 -32.92 -17.11 2.49
C LYS A 17 -31.72 -17.66 3.26
N LYS A 18 -31.68 -18.99 3.30
CA LYS A 18 -30.53 -19.81 3.65
C LYS A 18 -29.32 -19.32 2.84
N LYS A 19 -28.39 -18.61 3.49
CA LYS A 19 -27.14 -18.17 2.87
C LYS A 19 -26.28 -19.43 2.67
N SER A 20 -26.27 -19.94 1.45
CA SER A 20 -25.41 -21.04 1.04
C SER A 20 -23.96 -20.58 1.14
N GLN A 21 -23.28 -21.15 2.12
CA GLN A 21 -21.84 -21.17 2.27
C GLN A 21 -21.25 -21.69 0.95
N THR A 22 -20.64 -20.79 0.20
CA THR A 22 -19.79 -21.12 -0.94
C THR A 22 -18.41 -20.68 -0.50
N ASP A 23 -17.64 -21.65 -0.03
CA ASP A 23 -16.22 -21.49 0.26
C ASP A 23 -15.53 -21.08 -1.04
N SER A 24 -15.27 -19.78 -1.17
CA SER A 24 -14.40 -19.22 -2.19
C SER A 24 -13.10 -18.86 -1.50
N HIS A 25 -12.18 -19.82 -1.51
CA HIS A 25 -10.77 -19.56 -1.25
C HIS A 25 -10.22 -18.73 -2.43
N THR A 26 -10.48 -17.43 -2.39
CA THR A 26 -9.73 -16.41 -3.10
C THR A 26 -9.40 -15.31 -2.10
N ASP A 27 -8.60 -15.69 -1.11
CA ASP A 27 -7.89 -14.75 -0.24
C ASP A 27 -6.79 -14.07 -1.06
N THR A 28 -7.20 -13.13 -1.89
CA THR A 28 -6.34 -12.03 -2.31
C THR A 28 -6.95 -10.80 -1.66
N LEU A 29 -6.13 -9.97 -1.04
CA LEU A 29 -6.46 -8.69 -0.39
C LEU A 29 -6.97 -7.64 -1.41
N THR A 30 -7.79 -8.06 -2.37
CA THR A 30 -8.08 -7.36 -3.63
C THR A 30 -9.34 -7.91 -4.31
N GLY A 31 -10.31 -8.42 -3.54
CA GLY A 31 -11.61 -8.81 -4.10
C GLY A 31 -12.38 -7.59 -4.64
N PRO A 32 -13.19 -7.72 -5.72
CA PRO A 32 -14.00 -6.63 -6.24
C PRO A 32 -14.87 -5.94 -5.17
N ASP A 33 -15.35 -6.71 -4.19
CA ASP A 33 -16.17 -6.20 -3.08
C ASP A 33 -15.38 -5.34 -2.09
N ILE A 34 -14.14 -5.73 -1.77
CA ILE A 34 -13.24 -4.96 -0.90
C ILE A 34 -12.95 -3.62 -1.57
N LEU A 35 -12.60 -3.67 -2.85
CA LEU A 35 -12.31 -2.47 -3.62
C LEU A 35 -13.52 -1.53 -3.73
N LEU A 36 -14.70 -2.08 -4.00
CA LEU A 36 -15.94 -1.31 -4.03
C LEU A 36 -16.21 -0.67 -2.66
N GLY A 37 -15.88 -1.36 -1.56
CA GLY A 37 -15.89 -0.82 -0.20
C GLY A 37 -14.95 0.37 -0.04
N SER A 38 -13.70 0.26 -0.50
CA SER A 38 -12.71 1.35 -0.47
C SER A 38 -13.18 2.55 -1.28
N LEU A 39 -13.64 2.35 -2.53
CA LEU A 39 -14.15 3.43 -3.38
C LEU A 39 -15.40 4.09 -2.78
N ARG A 40 -16.27 3.33 -2.11
CA ARG A 40 -17.41 3.90 -1.39
C ARG A 40 -16.96 4.83 -0.27
N ASN A 41 -15.94 4.44 0.49
CA ASN A 41 -15.38 5.28 1.55
C ASN A 41 -14.65 6.51 0.97
N VAL A 42 -13.92 6.39 -0.14
CA VAL A 42 -13.40 7.55 -0.88
C VAL A 42 -14.54 8.51 -1.25
N GLY A 43 -15.67 7.97 -1.72
CA GLY A 43 -16.88 8.76 -1.97
C GLY A 43 -17.37 9.54 -0.75
N ARG A 44 -17.31 8.96 0.45
CA ARG A 44 -17.68 9.63 1.71
C ARG A 44 -16.73 10.77 2.05
N VAL A 45 -15.44 10.63 1.73
CA VAL A 45 -14.41 11.64 1.98
C VAL A 45 -14.56 12.81 1.00
N VAL A 46 -14.61 12.52 -0.30
CA VAL A 46 -14.64 13.58 -1.34
C VAL A 46 -16.01 14.27 -1.47
N TYR A 47 -17.10 13.59 -1.08
CA TYR A 47 -18.45 14.14 -0.98
C TYR A 47 -18.94 14.15 0.47
N ALA A 48 -18.11 14.69 1.37
CA ALA A 48 -18.43 14.78 2.79
C ALA A 48 -19.74 15.53 3.03
N LYS A 49 -20.75 14.81 3.51
CA LYS A 49 -22.02 15.40 3.91
C LYS A 49 -21.92 15.91 5.33
N ARG A 50 -22.59 17.03 5.58
CA ARG A 50 -22.71 17.62 6.91
C ARG A 50 -24.16 17.54 7.37
N ASP A 51 -24.35 17.22 8.64
CA ASP A 51 -25.64 17.32 9.30
C ASP A 51 -26.05 18.80 9.34
N PRO A 52 -27.24 19.16 8.81
CA PRO A 52 -27.71 20.54 8.81
C PRO A 52 -27.95 21.12 10.19
N VAL A 53 -28.12 20.30 11.23
CA VAL A 53 -28.39 20.75 12.61
C VAL A 53 -27.10 20.92 13.39
N SER A 54 -26.23 19.90 13.41
CA SER A 54 -24.99 19.94 14.19
C SER A 54 -23.80 20.57 13.43
N GLY A 55 -23.84 20.64 12.11
CA GLY A 55 -22.72 21.06 11.26
C GLY A 55 -21.57 20.04 11.16
N ASN A 56 -21.66 18.94 11.94
CA ASN A 56 -20.70 17.84 11.94
C ASN A 56 -20.84 17.01 10.66
N PHE A 57 -19.80 16.22 10.36
CA PHE A 57 -19.87 15.29 9.25
C PHE A 57 -20.84 14.14 9.55
N GLU A 58 -21.59 13.70 8.54
CA GLU A 58 -22.47 12.52 8.63
C GLU A 58 -21.65 11.24 8.88
N HIS A 59 -20.42 11.21 8.39
CA HIS A 59 -19.44 10.17 8.65
C HIS A 59 -18.24 10.79 9.33
N ASP A 60 -17.87 10.27 10.50
CA ASP A 60 -16.72 10.78 11.22
C ASP A 60 -15.41 10.43 10.48
N PRO A 61 -14.50 11.39 10.23
CA PRO A 61 -13.20 11.09 9.62
C PRO A 61 -12.41 10.01 10.36
N TYR A 62 -12.54 9.91 11.68
CA TYR A 62 -11.87 8.89 12.49
C TYR A 62 -12.42 7.48 12.22
N ASP A 63 -13.75 7.34 12.14
CA ASP A 63 -14.39 6.06 11.78
C ASP A 63 -13.98 5.58 10.39
N ILE A 64 -13.80 6.49 9.43
CA ILE A 64 -13.31 6.14 8.09
C ILE A 64 -11.84 5.69 8.20
N THR A 65 -11.01 6.44 8.91
CA THR A 65 -9.58 6.18 9.05
C THR A 65 -9.29 4.82 9.69
N SER A 66 -9.97 4.50 10.79
CA SER A 66 -9.78 3.24 11.53
C SER A 66 -10.09 1.99 10.69
N GLN A 67 -10.95 2.09 9.67
CA GLN A 67 -11.24 0.98 8.74
C GLN A 67 -10.06 0.66 7.81
N PHE A 68 -9.13 1.59 7.61
CA PHE A 68 -8.04 1.49 6.63
C PHE A 68 -6.65 1.66 7.25
N SER A 69 -6.50 1.60 8.57
CA SER A 69 -5.21 1.76 9.25
C SER A 69 -4.13 0.78 8.74
N ASN A 70 -4.52 -0.47 8.46
CA ASN A 70 -3.64 -1.50 7.90
C ASN A 70 -3.28 -1.30 6.42
N GLU A 71 -4.06 -0.48 5.71
CA GLU A 71 -3.90 -0.22 4.27
C GLU A 71 -3.78 1.28 4.00
N ALA A 72 -3.25 2.05 4.97
CA ALA A 72 -3.30 3.51 4.96
C ALA A 72 -2.70 4.12 3.70
N ARG A 73 -1.57 3.58 3.22
CA ARG A 73 -0.95 4.02 1.96
C ARG A 73 -1.86 3.76 0.76
N ASN A 74 -2.45 2.58 0.67
CA ASN A 74 -3.33 2.22 -0.44
C ASN A 74 -4.56 3.12 -0.47
N PHE A 75 -5.17 3.40 0.68
CA PHE A 75 -6.31 4.30 0.76
C PHE A 75 -5.92 5.75 0.47
N SER A 76 -4.76 6.22 0.97
CA SER A 76 -4.20 7.53 0.62
C SER A 76 -4.01 7.67 -0.90
N SER A 77 -3.42 6.67 -1.56
CA SER A 77 -3.24 6.67 -3.02
C SER A 77 -4.57 6.70 -3.78
N LEU A 78 -5.63 6.10 -3.24
CA LEU A 78 -6.98 6.23 -3.81
C LEU A 78 -7.54 7.63 -3.62
N LEU A 79 -7.31 8.27 -2.48
CA LEU A 79 -7.71 9.66 -2.26
C LEU A 79 -6.98 10.60 -3.24
N HIS A 80 -5.65 10.46 -3.37
CA HIS A 80 -4.79 11.21 -4.30
C HIS A 80 -5.32 11.20 -5.73
N GLU A 81 -5.68 10.03 -6.25
CA GLU A 81 -6.16 9.89 -7.63
C GLU A 81 -7.49 10.62 -7.85
N ASN A 82 -8.31 10.77 -6.80
CA ASN A 82 -9.70 11.16 -6.95
C ASN A 82 -10.05 12.55 -6.43
N TYR A 83 -9.32 13.11 -5.46
CA TYR A 83 -9.79 14.30 -4.73
C TYR A 83 -9.91 15.54 -5.62
N ILE A 84 -8.90 15.87 -6.43
CA ILE A 84 -8.83 17.14 -7.19
C ILE A 84 -10.08 17.37 -8.06
N ASN A 85 -10.55 16.33 -8.75
CA ASN A 85 -11.68 16.44 -9.68
C ASN A 85 -13.05 16.67 -8.99
N MET A 86 -13.08 16.58 -7.67
CA MET A 86 -14.31 16.68 -6.86
C MET A 86 -14.50 18.06 -6.24
N PHE A 87 -13.49 18.93 -6.34
CA PHE A 87 -13.52 20.28 -5.79
C PHE A 87 -14.03 21.27 -6.84
N SER A 88 -14.84 22.24 -6.41
CA SER A 88 -15.33 23.30 -7.31
C SER A 88 -14.43 24.54 -7.35
N ASN A 89 -13.45 24.63 -6.44
CA ASN A 89 -12.62 25.82 -6.22
C ASN A 89 -11.15 25.40 -6.05
N ALA A 90 -10.25 26.11 -6.75
CA ALA A 90 -8.81 25.89 -6.65
C ALA A 90 -8.23 26.20 -5.26
N THR A 91 -8.76 27.18 -4.53
CA THR A 91 -8.28 27.50 -3.17
C THR A 91 -8.53 26.34 -2.21
N ASP A 92 -9.72 25.73 -2.30
CA ASP A 92 -10.05 24.56 -1.48
C ASP A 92 -9.18 23.34 -1.89
N VAL A 93 -8.81 23.22 -3.17
CA VAL A 93 -7.84 22.19 -3.61
C VAL A 93 -6.46 22.42 -2.99
N MET A 94 -6.00 23.67 -2.91
CA MET A 94 -4.71 23.98 -2.29
C MET A 94 -4.68 23.57 -0.81
N GLU A 95 -5.74 23.91 -0.05
CA GLU A 95 -5.89 23.47 1.35
C GLU A 95 -5.82 21.93 1.45
N ALA A 96 -6.57 21.21 0.61
CA ALA A 96 -6.54 19.75 0.60
C ALA A 96 -5.17 19.17 0.19
N THR A 97 -4.45 19.83 -0.72
CA THR A 97 -3.14 19.40 -1.20
C THR A 97 -2.07 19.54 -0.12
N GLU A 98 -2.14 20.59 0.69
CA GLU A 98 -1.24 20.80 1.83
C GLU A 98 -1.40 19.70 2.88
N GLU A 99 -2.64 19.39 3.25
CA GLU A 99 -2.95 18.29 4.17
C GLU A 99 -2.55 16.94 3.60
N MET A 100 -2.82 16.69 2.31
CA MET A 100 -2.41 15.46 1.64
C MET A 100 -0.89 15.31 1.60
N SER A 101 -0.15 16.39 1.33
CA SER A 101 1.32 16.38 1.33
C SER A 101 1.88 16.10 2.72
N THR A 102 1.25 16.66 3.76
CA THR A 102 1.60 16.40 5.16
C THR A 102 1.35 14.93 5.52
N ALA A 103 0.22 14.37 5.09
CA ALA A 103 -0.09 12.95 5.24
C ALA A 103 0.96 12.07 4.54
N ASP A 104 1.38 12.41 3.32
CA ASP A 104 2.41 11.65 2.60
C ASP A 104 3.74 11.61 3.34
N ILE A 105 4.16 12.74 3.94
CA ILE A 105 5.37 12.79 4.77
C ILE A 105 5.26 11.80 5.93
N VAL A 106 4.12 11.80 6.64
CA VAL A 106 3.88 10.88 7.77
C VAL A 106 3.85 9.42 7.30
N LEU A 107 3.16 9.13 6.19
CA LEU A 107 2.99 7.79 5.65
C LEU A 107 4.26 7.24 4.97
N SER A 108 5.19 8.12 4.57
CA SER A 108 6.47 7.75 3.94
C SER A 108 7.44 7.06 4.89
N HIS A 109 7.15 7.06 6.20
CA HIS A 109 8.03 6.46 7.19
C HIS A 109 8.38 5.00 6.83
N PRO A 110 9.66 4.60 6.80
CA PRO A 110 10.08 3.30 6.26
C PRO A 110 9.47 2.12 7.00
N THR A 111 9.34 2.24 8.32
CA THR A 111 8.71 1.25 9.18
C THR A 111 7.26 1.65 9.41
N PRO A 112 6.27 0.85 8.98
CA PRO A 112 4.87 1.11 9.26
C PRO A 112 4.64 0.99 10.77
N GLN A 113 4.35 2.11 11.41
CA GLN A 113 3.86 2.15 12.78
C GLN A 113 2.36 2.40 12.72
N GLU A 114 1.58 1.62 13.45
CA GLU A 114 0.11 1.74 13.48
C GLU A 114 -0.33 3.18 13.74
N LEU A 115 0.29 3.83 14.73
CA LEU A 115 0.02 5.23 15.06
C LEU A 115 0.32 6.20 13.90
N LEU A 116 1.42 6.01 13.17
CA LEU A 116 1.77 6.87 12.03
C LEU A 116 0.84 6.61 10.84
N SER A 117 0.44 5.36 10.61
CA SER A 117 -0.53 5.00 9.57
C SER A 117 -1.89 5.65 9.84
N GLU A 118 -2.38 5.54 11.07
CA GLU A 118 -3.64 6.16 11.50
C GLU A 118 -3.56 7.69 11.48
N LEU A 119 -2.47 8.27 11.99
CA LEU A 119 -2.25 9.71 11.98
C LEU A 119 -2.19 10.25 10.55
N GLY A 120 -1.31 9.72 9.70
CA GLY A 120 -1.16 10.18 8.33
C GLY A 120 -2.46 10.07 7.54
N LEU A 121 -3.19 8.96 7.71
CA LEU A 121 -4.47 8.79 7.05
C LEU A 121 -5.55 9.73 7.59
N SER A 122 -5.60 9.96 8.91
CA SER A 122 -6.55 10.91 9.50
C SER A 122 -6.34 12.33 9.00
N ILE A 123 -5.08 12.75 8.82
CA ILE A 123 -4.72 14.05 8.23
C ILE A 123 -5.28 14.14 6.81
N ALA A 124 -5.02 13.14 5.96
CA ALA A 124 -5.54 13.13 4.58
C ALA A 124 -7.08 13.15 4.54
N VAL A 125 -7.73 12.28 5.30
CA VAL A 125 -9.19 12.13 5.33
C VAL A 125 -9.85 13.41 5.84
N ALA A 126 -9.47 13.87 7.02
CA ALA A 126 -10.06 15.07 7.61
C ALA A 126 -9.74 16.31 6.76
N GLY A 127 -8.51 16.45 6.28
CA GLY A 127 -8.08 17.56 5.44
C GLY A 127 -8.94 17.71 4.18
N ILE A 128 -9.17 16.62 3.44
CA ILE A 128 -10.04 16.65 2.25
C ILE A 128 -11.49 16.99 2.61
N MET A 129 -12.02 16.36 3.67
CA MET A 129 -13.42 16.57 4.09
C MET A 129 -13.67 18.02 4.55
N ILE A 130 -12.69 18.62 5.23
CA ILE A 130 -12.75 20.00 5.72
C ILE A 130 -12.58 20.99 4.57
N ALA A 131 -11.58 20.77 3.71
CA ALA A 131 -11.24 21.66 2.61
C ALA A 131 -12.35 21.70 1.54
N ASN A 132 -12.97 20.56 1.20
CA ASN A 132 -14.01 20.51 0.17
C ASN A 132 -15.37 21.06 0.65
N LYS A 133 -15.44 22.38 0.85
CA LYS A 133 -16.63 23.10 1.35
C LYS A 133 -17.82 23.03 0.38
N LYS A 134 -17.53 22.94 -0.92
CA LYS A 134 -18.54 22.89 -1.99
C LYS A 134 -18.14 21.85 -3.05
N PRO A 135 -18.41 20.55 -2.81
CA PRO A 135 -18.12 19.52 -3.79
C PRO A 135 -18.85 19.76 -5.12
N VAL A 136 -18.24 19.35 -6.23
CA VAL A 136 -18.86 19.41 -7.56
C VAL A 136 -20.16 18.59 -7.55
N LYS A 137 -21.30 19.21 -7.87
CA LYS A 137 -22.61 18.52 -7.81
C LYS A 137 -22.81 17.46 -8.89
N LYS A 138 -22.07 17.56 -10.00
CA LYS A 138 -22.13 16.59 -11.09
C LYS A 138 -21.40 15.33 -10.65
N TRP A 139 -22.04 14.18 -10.84
CA TRP A 139 -21.41 12.88 -10.58
C TRP A 139 -20.12 12.73 -11.40
N GLN A 140 -19.05 12.36 -10.70
CA GLN A 140 -17.75 12.01 -11.27
C GLN A 140 -17.44 10.55 -10.92
N PRO A 141 -17.00 9.74 -11.90
CA PRO A 141 -16.58 8.37 -11.63
C PRO A 141 -15.33 8.37 -10.75
N LEU A 142 -15.32 7.53 -9.72
CA LEU A 142 -14.11 7.24 -8.96
C LEU A 142 -13.25 6.24 -9.72
N THR A 143 -11.95 6.45 -9.70
CA THR A 143 -10.98 5.63 -10.40
C THR A 143 -10.00 4.95 -9.46
N MET A 144 -9.48 3.83 -9.94
CA MET A 144 -8.39 3.11 -9.27
C MET A 144 -7.12 3.94 -9.27
N SER A 145 -6.39 3.93 -8.15
CA SER A 145 -5.08 4.57 -8.09
C SER A 145 -4.15 3.95 -9.14
N ARG A 146 -3.32 4.79 -9.74
CA ARG A 146 -2.30 4.33 -10.68
C ARG A 146 -1.40 3.24 -10.08
N GLU A 147 -1.03 3.38 -8.82
CA GLU A 147 -0.22 2.40 -8.08
C GLU A 147 -0.89 1.03 -8.02
N HIS A 148 -2.19 0.98 -7.73
CA HIS A 148 -2.94 -0.26 -7.69
C HIS A 148 -3.02 -0.93 -9.07
N LYS A 149 -3.22 -0.15 -10.14
CA LYS A 149 -3.20 -0.67 -11.52
C LYS A 149 -1.84 -1.29 -11.87
N LEU A 150 -0.74 -0.65 -11.44
CA LEU A 150 0.61 -1.16 -11.63
C LEU A 150 0.86 -2.44 -10.83
N TYR A 151 0.37 -2.50 -9.60
CA TYR A 151 0.43 -3.71 -8.78
C TYR A 151 -0.27 -4.88 -9.48
N LEU A 152 -1.52 -4.70 -9.93
CA LEU A 152 -2.27 -5.73 -10.65
C LEU A 152 -1.55 -6.21 -11.91
N LYS A 153 -1.04 -5.28 -12.72
CA LYS A 153 -0.27 -5.62 -13.93
C LYS A 153 1.00 -6.41 -13.61
N THR A 154 1.68 -6.06 -12.52
CA THR A 154 2.90 -6.76 -12.08
C THR A 154 2.57 -8.14 -11.54
N PHE A 155 1.46 -8.26 -10.80
CA PHE A 155 0.95 -9.52 -10.29
C PHE A 155 0.53 -10.47 -11.43
N GLU A 156 -0.20 -9.98 -12.43
CA GLU A 156 -0.56 -10.73 -13.63
C GLU A 156 0.68 -11.25 -14.36
N ARG A 157 1.66 -10.37 -14.61
CA ARG A 157 2.94 -10.77 -15.22
C ARG A 157 3.69 -11.82 -14.39
N SER A 158 3.64 -11.73 -13.07
CA SER A 158 4.20 -12.73 -12.15
C SER A 158 3.52 -14.08 -12.28
N LEU A 159 2.19 -14.11 -12.40
CA LEU A 159 1.42 -15.33 -12.62
C LEU A 159 1.72 -15.94 -14.00
N GLU A 160 1.76 -15.14 -15.06
CA GLU A 160 2.15 -15.57 -16.40
C GLU A 160 3.56 -16.19 -16.38
N THR A 161 4.51 -15.51 -15.74
CA THR A 161 5.88 -15.97 -15.59
C THR A 161 5.92 -17.31 -14.85
N LYS A 162 5.18 -17.45 -13.74
CA LYS A 162 5.07 -18.72 -13.00
C LYS A 162 4.43 -19.83 -13.84
N ALA A 163 3.42 -19.51 -14.65
CA ALA A 163 2.78 -20.48 -15.54
C ALA A 163 3.75 -20.96 -16.62
N MET A 164 4.48 -20.04 -17.27
CA MET A 164 5.54 -20.36 -18.22
C MET A 164 6.61 -21.24 -17.57
N PHE A 165 7.09 -20.89 -16.38
CA PHE A 165 8.07 -21.69 -15.64
C PHE A 165 7.54 -23.09 -15.32
N LYS A 166 6.27 -23.22 -14.91
CA LYS A 166 5.64 -24.51 -14.59
C LYS A 166 5.43 -25.38 -15.83
N GLU A 167 5.11 -24.78 -16.97
CA GLU A 167 5.00 -25.47 -18.25
C GLU A 167 6.37 -25.91 -18.76
N HIS A 168 7.37 -25.02 -18.69
CA HIS A 168 8.72 -25.29 -19.15
C HIS A 168 9.44 -26.33 -18.28
N SER A 169 9.30 -26.27 -16.95
CA SER A 169 9.89 -27.25 -16.02
C SER A 169 9.31 -28.67 -16.11
N ARG A 170 8.16 -28.85 -16.77
CA ARG A 170 7.58 -30.19 -17.00
C ARG A 170 8.24 -30.97 -18.14
N GLY A 171 9.04 -30.32 -18.98
CA GLY A 171 9.70 -30.96 -20.13
C GLY A 171 11.21 -30.70 -20.23
N MET A 172 11.78 -29.98 -19.26
CA MET A 172 13.16 -29.47 -19.33
C MET A 172 14.04 -30.16 -18.30
N ASP A 173 15.20 -30.66 -18.74
CA ASP A 173 16.23 -31.16 -17.82
C ASP A 173 16.79 -30.02 -16.96
N THR A 174 17.14 -30.34 -15.72
CA THR A 174 17.74 -29.43 -14.74
C THR A 174 18.93 -28.64 -15.29
N GLY A 175 19.76 -29.24 -16.17
CA GLY A 175 20.87 -28.54 -16.80
C GLY A 175 20.41 -27.44 -17.77
N GLN A 176 19.43 -27.75 -18.62
CA GLN A 176 18.86 -26.80 -19.58
C GLN A 176 18.15 -25.64 -18.86
N PHE A 177 17.50 -25.91 -17.72
CA PHE A 177 16.84 -24.89 -16.90
C PHE A 177 17.84 -23.87 -16.31
N MET A 178 19.00 -24.34 -15.84
CA MET A 178 20.05 -23.48 -15.30
C MET A 178 20.72 -22.62 -16.37
N ASP A 179 20.86 -23.14 -17.59
CA ASP A 179 21.34 -22.39 -18.76
C ASP A 179 20.35 -21.30 -19.18
N TYR A 180 19.04 -21.59 -19.20
CA TYR A 180 17.99 -20.62 -19.57
C TYR A 180 17.92 -19.43 -18.62
N LEU A 181 18.14 -19.66 -17.32
CA LEU A 181 18.19 -18.59 -16.32
C LEU A 181 19.50 -17.78 -16.35
N GLY A 182 20.46 -18.12 -17.23
CA GLY A 182 21.78 -17.52 -17.23
C GLY A 182 22.56 -17.77 -15.94
N PHE A 183 22.18 -18.79 -15.18
CA PHE A 183 22.74 -19.04 -13.84
C PHE A 183 24.20 -19.51 -13.92
N GLU A 184 24.56 -20.21 -15.00
CA GLU A 184 25.94 -20.58 -15.35
C GLU A 184 26.85 -19.35 -15.55
N GLU A 185 26.34 -18.31 -16.23
CA GLU A 185 27.07 -17.07 -16.44
C GLU A 185 27.18 -16.26 -15.15
N PHE A 186 26.13 -16.25 -14.32
CA PHE A 186 26.13 -15.65 -12.99
C PHE A 186 27.13 -16.32 -12.03
N ILE A 187 27.19 -17.66 -12.01
CA ILE A 187 28.16 -18.42 -11.20
C ILE A 187 29.58 -18.16 -11.69
N LYS A 188 29.81 -18.18 -13.02
CA LYS A 188 31.12 -17.87 -13.61
C LYS A 188 31.58 -16.46 -13.23
N ASN A 189 30.72 -15.45 -13.38
CA ASN A 189 31.06 -14.07 -13.04
C ASN A 189 31.35 -13.87 -11.55
N ASN A 190 30.57 -14.48 -10.66
CA ASN A 190 30.82 -14.40 -9.22
C ASN A 190 32.03 -15.22 -8.77
N SER A 191 32.35 -16.34 -9.44
CA SER A 191 33.56 -17.11 -9.16
C SER A 191 34.84 -16.36 -9.57
N GLN A 192 34.78 -15.55 -10.62
CA GLN A 192 35.87 -14.65 -11.01
C GLN A 192 36.03 -13.49 -10.03
N LEU A 193 34.90 -12.95 -9.52
CA LEU A 193 34.89 -11.91 -8.50
C LEU A 193 35.55 -12.40 -7.19
N SER A 194 35.26 -13.64 -6.76
CA SER A 194 35.91 -14.24 -5.59
C SER A 194 37.41 -14.43 -5.79
N ARG A 195 37.86 -14.75 -7.02
CA ARG A 195 39.30 -14.89 -7.34
C ARG A 195 40.04 -13.54 -7.39
N SER A 196 39.40 -12.47 -7.88
CA SER A 196 40.00 -11.12 -7.88
C SER A 196 40.12 -10.53 -6.46
N VAL A 197 39.18 -10.84 -5.57
CA VAL A 197 39.24 -10.41 -4.15
C VAL A 197 40.34 -11.16 -3.39
N THR A 198 40.57 -12.45 -3.66
CA THR A 198 41.69 -13.19 -3.05
C THR A 198 43.06 -12.69 -3.53
N GLN A 199 43.19 -12.26 -4.80
CA GLN A 199 44.45 -11.70 -5.31
C GLN A 199 44.76 -10.30 -4.77
N HIS A 200 43.75 -9.46 -4.50
CA HIS A 200 43.98 -8.13 -3.91
C HIS A 200 44.33 -8.17 -2.41
N ASN A 201 43.89 -9.19 -1.67
CA ASN A 201 44.24 -9.34 -0.25
C ASN A 201 45.61 -9.99 -0.01
N SER A 202 46.24 -10.59 -1.03
CA SER A 202 47.59 -11.16 -0.91
C SER A 202 48.74 -10.19 -1.22
N THR A 203 48.45 -8.95 -1.64
CA THR A 203 49.48 -7.94 -2.00
C THR A 203 49.47 -6.70 -1.12
N SER A 204 48.77 -6.69 0.03
CA SER A 204 48.71 -5.51 0.90
C SER A 204 49.10 -5.76 2.36
N SER A 205 49.36 -7.01 2.78
CA SER A 205 49.65 -7.30 4.19
C SER A 205 51.15 -7.39 4.53
N ASP A 206 52.03 -7.55 3.54
CA ASP A 206 53.48 -7.67 3.81
C ASP A 206 54.24 -6.34 3.72
N ASP A 207 53.69 -5.31 3.05
CA ASP A 207 54.34 -4.00 2.88
C ASP A 207 53.95 -2.94 3.94
N LEU A 208 52.98 -3.22 4.81
CA LEU A 208 52.53 -2.30 5.87
C LEU A 208 53.17 -2.57 7.25
N LEU A 209 53.84 -3.70 7.45
CA LEU A 209 54.53 -4.01 8.72
C LEU A 209 55.97 -3.49 8.78
N ALA A 210 56.50 -2.89 7.70
CA ALA A 210 57.84 -2.31 7.68
C ALA A 210 57.89 -0.79 7.96
N ASN A 211 56.75 -0.08 7.94
CA ASN A 211 56.71 1.38 8.05
C ASN A 211 56.14 1.92 9.38
N GLU A 212 55.70 1.06 10.31
CA GLU A 212 55.16 1.48 11.62
C GLU A 212 56.10 1.19 12.81
N ALA A 213 57.37 0.82 12.54
CA ALA A 213 58.38 0.55 13.58
C ALA A 213 59.43 1.67 13.75
N CYS A 214 59.31 2.79 13.02
CA CYS A 214 60.31 3.87 13.06
C CYS A 214 59.87 5.18 13.73
N ASP A 215 58.63 5.32 14.21
CA ASP A 215 58.13 6.60 14.77
C ASP A 215 57.80 6.56 16.27
N MET A 216 58.42 5.63 17.00
CA MET A 216 58.25 5.50 18.45
C MET A 216 59.53 5.90 19.20
N PHE A 217 60.08 7.09 18.93
CA PHE A 217 61.10 7.72 19.78
C PHE A 217 61.23 9.23 19.49
N THR A 218 60.29 10.03 19.98
CA THR A 218 60.53 11.41 20.45
C THR A 218 59.31 11.87 21.26
N ILE A 219 59.37 11.71 22.58
CA ILE A 219 58.58 12.54 23.50
C ILE A 219 59.57 13.54 24.08
N GLU A 220 59.39 14.79 23.67
CA GLU A 220 60.04 15.96 24.23
C GLU A 220 59.40 16.25 25.60
N ASP A 221 60.22 16.23 26.65
CA ASP A 221 59.96 16.97 27.88
C ASP A 221 60.29 18.44 27.62
N ASP A 222 59.31 19.36 27.73
CA ASP A 222 59.43 20.63 28.45
C ASP A 222 58.18 21.55 28.31
N ASP A 223 57.57 21.78 29.48
CA ASP A 223 57.15 23.04 30.10
C ASP A 223 56.06 23.99 29.57
N THR A 224 55.28 24.44 30.59
CA THR A 224 54.58 25.73 30.80
C THR A 224 53.20 26.01 30.19
N PHE A 225 52.16 26.03 31.05
CA PHE A 225 51.59 27.27 31.60
C PHE A 225 50.82 27.01 32.91
#